data_AF-A0A7S2CPZ6-F1
#
_entry.id   AF-A0A7S2CPZ6-F1
#
_cell.length_a   1.000
_cell.length_b   1.000
_cell.length_c   1.000
_cell.angle_alpha   90.00
_cell.angle_beta   90.00
_cell.angle_gamma   90.00
#
_symmetry.space_group_name_H-M   'P 1'
#
loop_
_entity.id
_entity.type
_entity.pdbx_description
1 polymer ?
#
loop_
_entity_poly.entity_id
_entity_poly.type
_entity_poly.pdbx_seq_one_letter_code
_entity_poly.pdbx_strand_id
1 'polypeptide(L)'
;MAETTYDHARGEGRGVKHCRVIQNTAFSEKNFRGYLVPWDDIVPFQTSRVNCISGVPLDVKRGGHAHQIVHEFCVAVSGSMTVEVEDYTGKKSMHISSHTEGAYIAPETWITLKDFTPGTVLMVFCSGEFDPGEVIRTRDAFDAKMAIYTRGEQPPPYKRARIASAPAVAPEDEFIPVNTPLLAGNEAKYLSECATSGWVSSEGSFVKRFEEEMAAHVGRKFAVAVTNGTAAIDIAIDALGIGPGDEVILPALTIISCVTQIARCGAVPVVVDCDASFNMDAALIESKITPKTKAIMAVHIYHFPAEMAKILELAAKYKLKLIEDAAELIGFTYKGKKLGSFGDVSTMSFYPNKHVTTGEGGMVLTDDEALYKKIEMRRNLCFEPPRRFVHKELGWNCRMSNLQAAC
;
A
#
# COMPACT_ATOMS: atom_id res chain seq x y z
N MET A 1 10.75 -35.02 0.03
CA MET A 1 9.36 -35.45 0.29
C MET A 1 8.88 -36.26 -0.90
N ALA A 2 8.07 -37.30 -0.69
CA ALA A 2 7.57 -38.13 -1.78
C ALA A 2 6.88 -37.24 -2.83
N GLU A 3 7.27 -37.36 -4.11
CA GLU A 3 6.52 -36.79 -5.22
C GLU A 3 5.10 -37.36 -5.16
N THR A 4 4.15 -36.62 -4.60
CA THR A 4 2.74 -36.84 -4.94
C THR A 4 2.55 -36.34 -6.36
N THR A 5 2.99 -37.15 -7.33
CA THR A 5 2.48 -37.08 -8.69
C THR A 5 0.99 -37.33 -8.61
N TYR A 6 0.18 -36.28 -8.72
CA TYR A 6 -1.25 -36.43 -8.91
C TYR A 6 -1.45 -37.19 -10.22
N ASP A 7 -1.86 -38.46 -10.13
CA ASP A 7 -2.19 -39.26 -11.31
C ASP A 7 -3.51 -38.74 -11.89
N HIS A 8 -3.37 -37.72 -12.75
CA HIS A 8 -4.49 -37.10 -13.45
C HIS A 8 -5.29 -38.12 -14.28
N ALA A 9 -4.75 -39.31 -14.60
CA ALA A 9 -5.42 -40.33 -15.39
C ALA A 9 -6.42 -41.19 -14.59
N ARG A 10 -6.36 -41.19 -13.24
CA ARG A 10 -7.22 -42.06 -12.40
C ARG A 10 -8.34 -41.33 -11.64
N GLY A 11 -8.45 -40.01 -11.77
CA GLY A 11 -9.49 -39.22 -11.08
C GLY A 11 -9.30 -39.08 -9.57
N GLU A 12 -8.14 -39.46 -9.03
CA GLU A 12 -7.76 -39.22 -7.64
C GLU A 12 -7.45 -37.71 -7.47
N GLY A 13 -8.13 -37.03 -6.53
CA GLY A 13 -7.85 -35.63 -6.19
C GLY A 13 -8.71 -34.55 -6.89
N ARG A 14 -9.81 -34.91 -7.57
CA ARG A 14 -10.72 -33.96 -8.27
C ARG A 14 -12.10 -33.81 -7.64
N GLY A 15 -12.72 -32.65 -7.83
CA GLY A 15 -14.08 -32.36 -7.36
C GLY A 15 -14.17 -31.94 -5.89
N VAL A 16 -15.39 -31.61 -5.48
CA VAL A 16 -15.74 -31.01 -4.18
C VAL A 16 -15.28 -31.86 -3.01
N LYS A 17 -15.31 -33.19 -3.12
CA LYS A 17 -14.87 -34.10 -2.05
C LYS A 17 -13.42 -33.85 -1.61
N HIS A 18 -12.54 -33.38 -2.50
CA HIS A 18 -11.14 -33.12 -2.19
C HIS A 18 -10.85 -31.67 -1.76
N CYS A 19 -11.79 -30.75 -1.97
CA CYS A 19 -11.68 -29.39 -1.48
C CYS A 19 -11.74 -29.35 0.05
N ARG A 20 -10.86 -28.57 0.69
CA ARG A 20 -10.78 -28.49 2.16
C ARG A 20 -10.07 -27.22 2.60
N VAL A 21 -10.35 -26.79 3.83
CA VAL A 21 -9.51 -25.81 4.52
C VAL A 21 -8.25 -26.53 5.01
N ILE A 22 -7.10 -25.95 4.76
CA ILE A 22 -5.79 -26.39 5.25
C ILE A 22 -5.34 -25.35 6.27
N GLN A 23 -5.04 -25.82 7.48
CA GLN A 23 -4.46 -24.99 8.53
C GLN A 23 -2.94 -24.98 8.40
N ASN A 24 -2.35 -23.80 8.33
CA ASN A 24 -0.92 -23.63 8.48
C ASN A 24 -0.55 -23.67 9.98
N THR A 25 -0.02 -24.81 10.42
CA THR A 25 0.41 -25.04 11.81
C THR A 25 1.88 -24.72 12.06
N ALA A 26 2.64 -24.34 11.02
CA ALA A 26 4.00 -23.82 11.19
C ALA A 26 3.99 -22.44 11.89
N PHE A 27 2.81 -21.83 11.99
CA PHE A 27 2.56 -20.61 12.75
C PHE A 27 2.31 -20.90 14.24
N SER A 28 2.99 -20.16 15.13
CA SER A 28 2.62 -20.08 16.55
C SER A 28 2.55 -18.60 16.96
N GLU A 29 1.46 -18.21 17.63
CA GLU A 29 1.22 -16.83 18.11
C GLU A 29 2.34 -16.28 19.01
N LYS A 30 3.15 -17.15 19.62
CA LYS A 30 4.26 -16.75 20.50
C LYS A 30 5.39 -16.01 19.79
N ASN A 31 5.47 -16.04 18.46
CA ASN A 31 6.56 -15.45 17.67
C ASN A 31 6.06 -14.50 16.57
N PHE A 32 5.06 -13.67 16.85
CA PHE A 32 4.63 -12.61 15.93
C PHE A 32 5.71 -11.52 15.79
N ARG A 33 6.72 -11.80 14.96
CA ARG A 33 7.77 -10.87 14.54
C ARG A 33 7.89 -10.88 13.02
N GLY A 34 6.89 -10.38 12.29
CA GLY A 34 7.06 -10.01 10.88
C GLY A 34 7.69 -11.07 9.95
N TYR A 35 7.59 -12.35 10.29
CA TYR A 35 8.08 -13.43 9.43
C TYR A 35 7.01 -13.69 8.38
N LEU A 36 7.42 -13.67 7.10
CA LEU A 36 6.65 -14.31 6.02
C LEU A 36 6.27 -15.70 6.50
N VAL A 37 4.96 -15.99 6.59
CA VAL A 37 4.49 -17.35 6.88
C VAL A 37 4.82 -18.16 5.62
N PRO A 38 5.83 -19.06 5.66
CA PRO A 38 6.11 -19.86 4.50
C PRO A 38 4.92 -20.79 4.29
N TRP A 39 4.29 -20.64 3.12
CA TRP A 39 3.33 -21.61 2.62
C TRP A 39 4.03 -22.71 1.80
N ASP A 40 5.35 -22.59 1.63
CA ASP A 40 6.22 -23.60 1.06
C ASP A 40 6.02 -24.91 1.84
N ASP A 41 5.93 -26.03 1.11
CA ASP A 41 5.60 -27.37 1.61
C ASP A 41 4.18 -27.59 2.17
N ILE A 42 3.33 -26.55 2.27
CA ILE A 42 1.93 -26.65 2.71
C ILE A 42 0.96 -26.53 1.53
N VAL A 43 1.29 -25.70 0.53
CA VAL A 43 0.54 -25.69 -0.73
C VAL A 43 0.70 -27.07 -1.37
N PRO A 44 -0.40 -27.80 -1.64
CA PRO A 44 -0.33 -29.20 -2.06
C PRO A 44 0.15 -29.40 -3.50
N PHE A 45 0.69 -28.36 -4.14
CA PHE A 45 1.18 -28.36 -5.50
C PHE A 45 2.29 -27.31 -5.68
N GLN A 46 3.12 -27.49 -6.71
CA GLN A 46 4.05 -26.45 -7.14
C GLN A 46 3.27 -25.27 -7.72
N THR A 47 3.48 -24.08 -7.17
CA THR A 47 2.81 -22.85 -7.65
C THR A 47 3.46 -22.39 -8.95
N SER A 48 2.65 -22.16 -9.98
CA SER A 48 3.09 -21.57 -11.26
C SER A 48 2.54 -20.16 -11.47
N ARG A 49 1.46 -19.80 -10.79
CA ARG A 49 0.78 -18.51 -10.93
C ARG A 49 0.15 -18.09 -9.61
N VAL A 50 0.21 -16.80 -9.30
CA VAL A 50 -0.45 -16.20 -8.14
C VAL A 50 -1.32 -15.04 -8.61
N ASN A 51 -2.60 -15.02 -8.21
CA ASN A 51 -3.50 -13.91 -8.45
C ASN A 51 -3.78 -13.17 -7.13
N CYS A 52 -3.80 -11.84 -7.17
CA CYS A 52 -4.21 -11.01 -6.02
C CYS A 52 -5.60 -10.44 -6.30
N ILE A 53 -6.51 -10.59 -5.34
CA ILE A 53 -7.86 -10.01 -5.37
C ILE A 53 -8.00 -9.10 -4.14
N SER A 54 -8.24 -7.82 -4.39
CA SER A 54 -8.49 -6.80 -3.36
C SER A 54 -9.59 -5.84 -3.81
N GLY A 55 -10.10 -5.02 -2.89
CA GLY A 55 -11.08 -3.98 -3.20
C GLY A 55 -12.44 -4.51 -3.69
N VAL A 56 -12.82 -5.73 -3.28
CA VAL A 56 -14.13 -6.31 -3.62
C VAL A 56 -15.21 -5.56 -2.83
N PRO A 57 -16.23 -4.98 -3.48
CA PRO A 57 -17.33 -4.34 -2.76
C PRO A 57 -18.11 -5.36 -1.91
N LEU A 58 -18.76 -4.88 -0.85
CA LEU A 58 -19.63 -5.72 -0.02
C LEU A 58 -20.75 -6.36 -0.87
N ASP A 59 -21.14 -7.57 -0.49
CA ASP A 59 -22.19 -8.38 -1.15
C ASP A 59 -21.92 -8.76 -2.62
N VAL A 60 -20.73 -8.45 -3.16
CA VAL A 60 -20.32 -8.87 -4.50
C VAL A 60 -19.74 -10.28 -4.45
N LYS A 61 -20.24 -11.14 -5.33
CA LYS A 61 -19.65 -12.46 -5.60
C LYS A 61 -18.57 -12.35 -6.68
N ARG A 62 -17.48 -13.08 -6.50
CA ARG A 62 -16.37 -13.24 -7.47
C ARG A 62 -16.21 -14.73 -7.80
N GLY A 63 -15.36 -15.08 -8.76
CA GLY A 63 -15.23 -16.45 -9.26
C GLY A 63 -16.22 -16.71 -10.40
N GLY A 64 -17.03 -17.76 -10.30
CA GLY A 64 -17.97 -18.14 -11.35
C GLY A 64 -17.30 -18.86 -12.52
N HIS A 65 -16.37 -19.76 -12.21
CA HIS A 65 -15.67 -20.59 -13.19
C HIS A 65 -15.31 -21.94 -12.57
N ALA A 66 -14.78 -22.84 -13.39
CA ALA A 66 -14.13 -24.05 -12.94
C ALA A 66 -12.85 -24.28 -13.75
N HIS A 67 -11.81 -24.74 -13.09
CA HIS A 67 -10.61 -25.25 -13.75
C HIS A 67 -10.80 -26.74 -14.08
N GLN A 68 -10.30 -27.19 -15.23
CA GLN A 68 -10.36 -28.60 -15.63
C GLN A 68 -9.21 -29.44 -15.07
N ILE A 69 -8.05 -28.84 -14.90
CA ILE A 69 -6.82 -29.49 -14.41
C ILE A 69 -6.03 -28.65 -13.41
N VAL A 70 -6.24 -27.33 -13.36
CA VAL A 70 -5.54 -26.45 -12.41
C VAL A 70 -6.13 -26.59 -11.00
N HIS A 71 -5.24 -26.77 -10.04
CA HIS A 71 -5.56 -26.69 -8.61
C HIS A 71 -5.41 -25.24 -8.15
N GLU A 72 -6.28 -24.81 -7.25
CA GLU A 72 -6.20 -23.48 -6.64
C GLU A 72 -6.07 -23.59 -5.12
N PHE A 73 -5.40 -22.60 -4.54
CA PHE A 73 -5.26 -22.45 -3.11
C PHE A 73 -5.49 -20.99 -2.73
N CYS A 74 -6.57 -20.71 -2.02
CA CYS A 74 -7.02 -19.36 -1.66
C CYS A 74 -6.62 -19.04 -0.21
N VAL A 75 -5.84 -17.98 0.00
CA VAL A 75 -5.43 -17.48 1.32
C VAL A 75 -5.88 -16.03 1.48
N ALA A 76 -6.67 -15.75 2.53
CA ALA A 76 -7.02 -14.39 2.92
C ALA A 76 -5.89 -13.82 3.77
N VAL A 77 -5.01 -13.01 3.18
CA VAL A 77 -3.88 -12.41 3.90
C VAL A 77 -4.32 -11.27 4.83
N SER A 78 -5.50 -10.70 4.56
CA SER A 78 -6.20 -9.74 5.40
C SER A 78 -7.71 -9.95 5.22
N GLY A 79 -8.49 -9.69 6.27
CA GLY A 79 -9.94 -9.88 6.30
C GLY A 79 -10.37 -11.35 6.26
N SER A 80 -11.63 -11.60 5.94
CA SER A 80 -12.22 -12.92 5.76
C SER A 80 -13.09 -13.00 4.51
N MET A 81 -13.40 -14.22 4.10
CA MET A 81 -14.28 -14.53 2.98
C MET A 81 -14.74 -16.00 3.02
N THR A 82 -15.71 -16.32 2.17
CA THR A 82 -16.23 -17.68 1.99
C THR A 82 -15.97 -18.15 0.57
N VAL A 83 -15.34 -19.32 0.44
CA VAL A 83 -15.19 -20.07 -0.81
C VAL A 83 -16.29 -21.13 -0.87
N GLU A 84 -17.25 -20.95 -1.78
CA GLU A 84 -18.20 -21.98 -2.14
C GLU A 84 -17.70 -22.77 -3.35
N VAL A 85 -17.78 -24.09 -3.25
CA VAL A 85 -17.37 -25.01 -4.29
C VAL A 85 -18.49 -26.01 -4.58
N GLU A 86 -18.70 -26.33 -5.85
CA GLU A 86 -19.79 -27.21 -6.29
C GLU A 86 -19.38 -28.11 -7.46
N ASP A 87 -19.85 -29.36 -7.45
CA ASP A 87 -19.78 -30.31 -8.55
C ASP A 87 -21.03 -31.21 -8.56
N TYR A 88 -21.06 -32.25 -9.40
CA TYR A 88 -22.18 -33.20 -9.48
C TYR A 88 -22.42 -34.02 -8.20
N THR A 89 -21.46 -34.08 -7.29
CA THR A 89 -21.56 -34.81 -6.02
C THR A 89 -22.13 -33.96 -4.89
N GLY A 90 -22.08 -32.63 -5.02
CA GLY A 90 -22.71 -31.71 -4.09
C GLY A 90 -21.99 -30.36 -3.98
N LYS A 91 -22.29 -29.65 -2.90
CA LYS A 91 -21.76 -28.31 -2.60
C LYS A 91 -21.03 -28.31 -1.25
N LYS A 92 -19.94 -27.56 -1.15
CA LYS A 92 -19.20 -27.32 0.10
C LYS A 92 -18.92 -25.83 0.24
N SER A 93 -18.97 -25.34 1.48
CA SER A 93 -18.65 -23.96 1.84
C SER A 93 -17.47 -23.97 2.79
N MET A 94 -16.46 -23.15 2.51
CA MET A 94 -15.23 -23.04 3.27
C MET A 94 -15.03 -21.57 3.65
N HIS A 95 -15.23 -21.25 4.93
CA HIS A 95 -14.94 -19.92 5.45
C HIS A 95 -13.46 -19.85 5.83
N ILE A 96 -12.75 -18.83 5.35
CA ILE A 96 -11.37 -18.52 5.75
C ILE A 96 -11.36 -17.14 6.41
N SER A 97 -10.87 -17.09 7.64
CA SER A 97 -10.93 -15.91 8.51
C SER A 97 -9.59 -15.55 9.16
N SER A 98 -8.58 -16.39 8.93
CA SER A 98 -7.21 -16.19 9.40
C SER A 98 -6.22 -16.26 8.24
N HIS A 99 -5.13 -15.49 8.33
CA HIS A 99 -3.99 -15.60 7.41
C HIS A 99 -3.23 -16.94 7.54
N THR A 100 -3.60 -17.79 8.50
CA THR A 100 -3.11 -19.17 8.65
C THR A 100 -4.05 -20.21 8.05
N GLU A 101 -5.19 -19.80 7.48
CA GLU A 101 -6.16 -20.68 6.83
C GLU A 101 -6.05 -20.52 5.32
N GLY A 102 -6.08 -21.62 4.60
CA GLY A 102 -6.17 -21.60 3.14
C GLY A 102 -7.19 -22.61 2.63
N ALA A 103 -8.05 -22.19 1.71
CA ALA A 103 -9.00 -23.07 1.05
C ALA A 103 -8.33 -23.71 -0.17
N TYR A 104 -8.16 -25.02 -0.16
CA TYR A 104 -7.75 -25.80 -1.32
C TYR A 104 -8.95 -26.15 -2.18
N ILE A 105 -8.85 -25.83 -3.47
CA ILE A 105 -9.86 -26.11 -4.49
C ILE A 105 -9.27 -27.07 -5.51
N ALA A 106 -9.91 -28.23 -5.62
CA ALA A 106 -9.54 -29.24 -6.59
C ALA A 106 -10.10 -28.89 -7.99
N PRO A 107 -9.44 -29.36 -9.07
CA PRO A 107 -9.98 -29.23 -10.41
C PRO A 107 -11.38 -29.84 -10.53
N GLU A 108 -12.09 -29.46 -11.58
CA GLU A 108 -13.46 -29.89 -11.92
C GLU A 108 -14.50 -29.46 -10.90
N THR A 109 -14.24 -28.33 -10.25
CA THR A 109 -15.10 -27.76 -9.22
C THR A 109 -15.47 -26.32 -9.57
N TRP A 110 -16.76 -25.99 -9.52
CA TRP A 110 -17.25 -24.64 -9.72
C TRP A 110 -16.98 -23.79 -8.48
N ILE A 111 -16.15 -22.76 -8.61
CA ILE A 111 -15.76 -21.87 -7.51
C ILE A 111 -16.60 -20.59 -7.50
N THR A 112 -17.08 -20.21 -6.32
CA THR A 112 -17.72 -18.92 -6.06
C THR A 112 -17.17 -18.33 -4.77
N LEU A 113 -16.64 -17.12 -4.86
CA LEU A 113 -16.08 -16.38 -3.73
C LEU A 113 -17.11 -15.34 -3.28
N LYS A 114 -17.41 -15.28 -1.98
CA LYS A 114 -18.43 -14.39 -1.44
C LYS A 114 -18.17 -14.01 0.02
N ASP A 115 -19.05 -13.21 0.60
CA ASP A 115 -19.04 -12.81 2.01
C ASP A 115 -17.70 -12.16 2.43
N PHE A 116 -17.14 -11.32 1.56
CA PHE A 116 -15.90 -10.58 1.83
C PHE A 116 -16.13 -9.53 2.92
N THR A 117 -15.27 -9.50 3.93
CA THR A 117 -15.22 -8.37 4.88
C THR A 117 -14.55 -7.14 4.27
N PRO A 118 -14.80 -5.92 4.78
CA PRO A 118 -14.05 -4.73 4.37
C PRO A 118 -12.54 -4.92 4.53
N GLY A 119 -11.76 -4.55 3.51
CA GLY A 119 -10.31 -4.65 3.54
C GLY A 119 -9.75 -6.06 3.27
N THR A 120 -10.58 -7.01 2.81
CA THR A 120 -10.08 -8.33 2.43
C THR A 120 -9.09 -8.26 1.26
N VAL A 121 -7.94 -8.90 1.45
CA VAL A 121 -6.93 -9.14 0.41
C VAL A 121 -6.74 -10.64 0.30
N LEU A 122 -6.97 -11.17 -0.90
CA LEU A 122 -6.91 -12.60 -1.19
C LEU A 122 -5.77 -12.90 -2.16
N MET A 123 -4.92 -13.86 -1.80
CA MET A 123 -3.96 -14.48 -2.69
C MET A 123 -4.50 -15.83 -3.17
N VAL A 124 -4.48 -16.07 -4.48
CA VAL A 124 -4.88 -17.34 -5.10
C VAL A 124 -3.67 -17.95 -5.81
N PHE A 125 -3.12 -18.99 -5.21
CA PHE A 125 -2.02 -19.77 -5.80
C PHE A 125 -2.61 -20.82 -6.74
N CYS A 126 -2.00 -21.00 -7.91
CA CYS A 126 -2.46 -21.93 -8.94
C CYS A 126 -1.33 -22.89 -9.36
N SER A 127 -1.68 -24.14 -9.60
CA SER A 127 -0.73 -25.18 -10.05
C SER A 127 -0.35 -25.11 -11.54
N GLY A 128 -0.80 -24.09 -12.26
CA GLY A 128 -0.57 -23.94 -13.70
C GLY A 128 -0.77 -22.51 -14.19
N GLU A 129 -0.20 -22.22 -15.36
CA GLU A 129 -0.39 -20.96 -16.07
C GLU A 129 -1.84 -20.78 -16.55
N PHE A 130 -2.20 -19.55 -16.91
CA PHE A 130 -3.54 -19.26 -17.42
C PHE A 130 -3.70 -19.76 -18.87
N ASP A 131 -4.56 -20.76 -19.07
CA ASP A 131 -4.99 -21.24 -20.38
C ASP A 131 -6.52 -21.03 -20.55
N PRO A 132 -6.97 -20.15 -21.45
CA PRO A 132 -8.39 -19.95 -21.71
C PRO A 132 -9.15 -21.22 -22.12
N GLY A 133 -8.48 -22.18 -22.77
CA GLY A 133 -9.08 -23.45 -23.18
C GLY A 133 -9.28 -24.43 -22.02
N GLU A 134 -8.59 -24.18 -20.90
CA GLU A 134 -8.67 -24.97 -19.68
C GLU A 134 -9.79 -24.50 -18.75
N VAL A 135 -10.17 -23.22 -18.80
CA VAL A 135 -11.15 -22.63 -17.88
C VAL A 135 -12.58 -22.75 -18.41
N ILE A 136 -13.48 -23.35 -17.62
CA ILE A 136 -14.93 -23.35 -17.87
C ILE A 136 -15.53 -22.08 -17.28
N ARG A 137 -16.01 -21.18 -18.13
CA ARG A 137 -16.46 -19.82 -17.73
C ARG A 137 -17.97 -19.65 -17.61
N THR A 138 -18.76 -20.65 -18.03
CA THR A 138 -20.23 -20.57 -17.97
C THR A 138 -20.79 -21.74 -17.18
N ARG A 139 -21.88 -21.48 -16.46
CA ARG A 139 -22.52 -22.50 -15.63
C ARG A 139 -23.09 -23.63 -16.48
N ASP A 140 -23.72 -23.30 -17.60
CA ASP A 140 -24.26 -24.29 -18.56
C ASP A 140 -23.18 -25.24 -19.09
N ALA A 141 -21.99 -24.73 -19.41
CA ALA A 141 -20.88 -25.57 -19.88
C ALA A 141 -20.33 -26.48 -18.77
N PHE A 142 -20.30 -25.97 -17.54
CA PHE A 142 -19.92 -26.77 -16.38
C PHE A 142 -20.94 -27.89 -16.10
N ASP A 143 -22.23 -27.57 -16.06
CA ASP A 143 -23.30 -28.53 -15.80
C ASP A 143 -23.36 -29.60 -16.91
N ALA A 144 -23.18 -29.21 -18.18
CA ALA A 144 -23.09 -30.14 -19.30
C ALA A 144 -21.91 -31.11 -19.17
N LYS A 145 -20.75 -30.64 -18.69
CA LYS A 145 -19.59 -31.48 -18.42
C LYS A 145 -19.83 -32.40 -17.23
N MET A 146 -20.42 -31.88 -16.15
CA MET A 146 -20.73 -32.64 -14.95
C MET A 146 -21.72 -33.79 -15.21
N ALA A 147 -22.68 -33.60 -16.14
CA ALA A 147 -23.63 -34.63 -16.54
C ALA A 147 -22.98 -35.89 -17.16
N ILE A 148 -21.77 -35.78 -17.72
CA ILE A 148 -21.01 -36.93 -18.25
C ILE A 148 -20.69 -37.92 -17.12
N TYR A 149 -20.26 -37.41 -15.96
CA TYR A 149 -19.93 -38.23 -14.80
C TYR A 149 -21.16 -38.91 -14.19
N THR A 150 -22.31 -38.24 -14.19
CA THR A 150 -23.59 -38.80 -13.72
C THR A 150 -24.06 -39.97 -14.60
N ARG A 151 -23.69 -39.98 -15.88
CA ARG A 151 -24.00 -41.08 -16.83
C ARG A 151 -23.00 -42.23 -16.79
N GLY A 152 -21.98 -42.17 -15.93
CA GLY A 152 -20.90 -43.17 -15.87
C GLY A 152 -20.00 -43.18 -17.11
N GLU A 153 -20.06 -42.13 -17.93
CA GLU A 153 -19.21 -41.95 -19.09
C GLU A 153 -17.81 -41.50 -18.63
N GLN A 154 -16.76 -42.02 -19.28
CA GLN A 154 -15.42 -41.48 -19.05
C GLN A 154 -15.31 -40.10 -19.70
N PRO A 155 -14.82 -39.07 -18.98
CA PRO A 155 -14.56 -37.79 -19.59
C PRO A 155 -13.51 -37.96 -20.70
N PRO A 156 -13.63 -37.24 -21.83
CA PRO A 156 -12.63 -37.32 -22.89
C PRO A 156 -11.24 -37.01 -22.32
N PRO A 157 -10.19 -37.73 -22.74
CA PRO A 157 -8.84 -37.47 -22.26
C PRO A 157 -8.46 -36.03 -22.58
N TYR A 158 -8.02 -35.30 -21.56
CA TYR A 158 -7.60 -33.92 -21.74
C TYR A 158 -6.40 -33.90 -22.69
N LYS A 159 -6.56 -33.35 -23.89
CA LYS A 159 -5.42 -33.04 -24.76
C LYS A 159 -4.63 -31.96 -24.04
N ARG A 160 -3.51 -32.33 -23.41
CA ARG A 160 -2.50 -31.34 -22.99
C ARG A 160 -2.21 -30.49 -24.22
N ALA A 161 -2.62 -29.22 -24.19
CA ALA A 161 -1.87 -28.22 -24.95
C ALA A 161 -0.42 -28.39 -24.51
N ARG A 162 0.53 -28.40 -25.44
CA ARG A 162 1.94 -28.28 -25.06
C ARG A 162 2.01 -27.01 -24.22
N ILE A 163 2.13 -27.16 -22.91
CA ILE A 163 2.64 -26.12 -22.05
C ILE A 163 4.00 -25.86 -22.69
N ALA A 164 4.12 -24.72 -23.38
CA ALA A 164 5.45 -24.16 -23.60
C ALA A 164 6.06 -24.22 -22.20
N SER A 165 7.15 -24.96 -22.03
CA SER A 165 7.88 -25.00 -20.76
C SER A 165 7.82 -23.59 -20.21
N ALA A 166 7.29 -23.43 -18.98
CA ALA A 166 7.29 -22.15 -18.30
C ALA A 166 8.62 -21.48 -18.65
N PRO A 167 8.62 -20.22 -19.14
CA PRO A 167 9.87 -19.56 -19.49
C PRO A 167 10.83 -19.87 -18.36
N ALA A 168 12.00 -20.39 -18.75
CA ALA A 168 13.02 -20.85 -17.82
C ALA A 168 13.02 -19.91 -16.62
N VAL A 169 12.98 -20.49 -15.40
CA VAL A 169 13.18 -19.79 -14.12
C VAL A 169 13.92 -18.50 -14.44
N ALA A 170 13.25 -17.35 -14.25
CA ALA A 170 13.84 -16.04 -14.54
C ALA A 170 15.29 -16.12 -14.09
N PRO A 171 16.26 -15.90 -15.00
CA PRO A 171 17.63 -16.34 -14.81
C PRO A 171 18.04 -16.02 -13.38
N GLU A 172 18.65 -16.98 -12.68
CA GLU A 172 18.92 -16.89 -11.22
C GLU A 172 19.69 -15.63 -10.78
N ASP A 173 20.15 -14.82 -11.75
CA ASP A 173 20.84 -13.55 -11.60
C ASP A 173 20.05 -12.28 -12.04
N GLU A 174 18.75 -12.35 -12.36
CA GLU A 174 17.96 -11.15 -12.69
C GLU A 174 17.63 -10.39 -11.40
N PHE A 175 18.35 -9.28 -11.17
CA PHE A 175 18.12 -8.38 -10.05
C PHE A 175 16.67 -7.89 -10.01
N ILE A 176 15.92 -8.29 -8.99
CA ILE A 176 14.55 -7.79 -8.74
C ILE A 176 14.66 -6.57 -7.82
N PRO A 177 14.39 -5.34 -8.31
CA PRO A 177 14.47 -4.15 -7.49
C PRO A 177 13.31 -4.11 -6.48
N VAL A 178 13.56 -3.52 -5.31
CA VAL A 178 12.52 -3.26 -4.30
C VAL A 178 11.42 -2.35 -4.84
N ASN A 179 11.76 -1.43 -5.76
CA ASN A 179 10.82 -0.55 -6.44
C ASN A 179 11.33 -0.12 -7.81
N THR A 180 10.40 0.24 -8.70
CA THR A 180 10.68 0.90 -9.99
C THR A 180 9.64 2.00 -10.22
N PRO A 181 10.04 3.25 -10.53
CA PRO A 181 9.10 4.30 -10.92
C PRO A 181 8.24 3.89 -12.12
N LEU A 182 6.93 4.16 -12.06
CA LEU A 182 6.02 3.98 -13.18
C LEU A 182 5.73 5.33 -13.84
N LEU A 183 6.44 5.62 -14.93
CA LEU A 183 6.26 6.84 -15.74
C LEU A 183 5.52 6.50 -17.03
N ALA A 184 4.19 6.41 -16.94
CA ALA A 184 3.33 5.89 -18.01
C ALA A 184 2.22 6.87 -18.44
N GLY A 185 2.17 8.06 -17.85
CA GLY A 185 1.21 9.11 -18.13
C GLY A 185 1.78 10.21 -19.03
N ASN A 186 1.62 11.46 -18.59
CA ASN A 186 2.01 12.66 -19.36
C ASN A 186 3.43 13.15 -19.04
N GLU A 187 4.20 12.44 -18.23
CA GLU A 187 5.47 12.90 -17.66
C GLU A 187 6.44 13.32 -18.78
N ALA A 188 6.64 12.46 -19.79
CA ALA A 188 7.50 12.76 -20.94
C ALA A 188 7.04 14.00 -21.72
N LYS A 189 5.73 14.20 -21.85
CA LYS A 189 5.14 15.36 -22.54
C LYS A 189 5.39 16.64 -21.75
N TYR A 190 5.11 16.64 -20.45
CA TYR A 190 5.25 17.82 -19.59
C TYR A 190 6.72 18.20 -19.37
N LEU A 191 7.62 17.22 -19.25
CA LEU A 191 9.06 17.45 -19.21
C LEU A 191 9.57 18.08 -20.51
N SER A 192 9.09 17.61 -21.67
CA SER A 192 9.41 18.21 -22.96
C SER A 192 8.91 19.65 -23.08
N GLU A 193 7.72 19.95 -22.54
CA GLU A 193 7.18 21.32 -22.48
C GLU A 193 8.08 22.24 -21.63
N CYS A 194 8.57 21.77 -20.48
CA CYS A 194 9.53 22.53 -19.67
C CYS A 194 10.83 22.82 -20.43
N ALA A 195 11.39 21.80 -21.09
CA ALA A 195 12.65 21.93 -21.83
C ALA A 195 12.51 22.87 -23.04
N THR A 196 11.41 22.78 -23.78
CA THR A 196 11.16 23.60 -24.98
C THR A 196 10.79 25.04 -24.65
N SER A 197 10.06 25.27 -23.56
CA SER A 197 9.68 26.62 -23.12
C SER A 197 10.81 27.36 -22.38
N GLY A 198 11.82 26.65 -21.89
CA GLY A 198 12.92 27.20 -21.08
C GLY A 198 12.57 27.37 -19.59
N TRP A 199 11.33 27.09 -19.18
CA TRP A 199 10.91 27.10 -17.77
C TRP A 199 11.34 25.83 -17.05
N VAL A 200 12.64 25.74 -16.76
CA VAL A 200 13.30 24.57 -16.16
C VAL A 200 13.64 24.73 -14.67
N SER A 201 13.57 25.98 -14.16
CA SER A 201 13.90 26.30 -12.77
C SER A 201 12.66 26.23 -11.87
N SER A 202 12.72 26.80 -10.67
CA SER A 202 11.63 26.86 -9.69
C SER A 202 10.50 27.85 -10.00
N GLU A 203 10.43 28.32 -11.24
CA GLU A 203 9.37 29.18 -11.75
C GLU A 203 8.77 28.50 -12.97
N GLY A 204 7.44 28.56 -13.10
CA GLY A 204 6.69 27.92 -14.18
C GLY A 204 5.30 27.48 -13.74
N SER A 205 4.46 27.11 -14.71
CA SER A 205 3.05 26.79 -14.48
C SER A 205 2.84 25.46 -13.74
N PHE A 206 3.72 24.47 -13.92
CA PHE A 206 3.53 23.14 -13.33
C PHE A 206 3.67 23.15 -11.81
N VAL A 207 4.55 23.98 -11.24
CA VAL A 207 4.70 24.08 -9.77
C VAL A 207 3.38 24.47 -9.12
N LYS A 208 2.80 25.60 -9.56
CA LYS A 208 1.53 26.10 -9.02
C LYS A 208 0.38 25.12 -9.27
N ARG A 209 0.32 24.55 -10.49
CA ARG A 209 -0.69 23.56 -10.85
C ARG A 209 -0.61 22.32 -9.95
N PHE A 210 0.58 21.80 -9.71
CA PHE A 210 0.80 20.64 -8.86
C PHE A 210 0.44 20.93 -7.39
N GLU A 211 0.79 22.11 -6.88
CA GLU A 211 0.36 22.57 -5.54
C GLU A 211 -1.18 22.58 -5.44
N GLU A 212 -1.87 23.20 -6.40
CA GLU A 212 -3.34 23.30 -6.42
C GLU A 212 -4.02 21.93 -6.55
N GLU A 213 -3.54 21.06 -7.45
CA GLU A 213 -4.08 19.72 -7.67
C GLU A 213 -3.87 18.81 -6.45
N MET A 214 -2.70 18.88 -5.79
CA MET A 214 -2.44 18.11 -4.57
C MET A 214 -3.24 18.62 -3.38
N ALA A 215 -3.35 19.94 -3.20
CA ALA A 215 -4.21 20.52 -2.17
C ALA A 215 -5.66 20.03 -2.33
N ALA A 216 -6.19 20.08 -3.57
CA ALA A 216 -7.51 19.58 -3.88
C ALA A 216 -7.64 18.07 -3.63
N HIS A 217 -6.64 17.27 -4.00
CA HIS A 217 -6.65 15.80 -3.85
C HIS A 217 -6.82 15.36 -2.39
N VAL A 218 -6.14 16.03 -1.45
CA VAL A 218 -6.24 15.70 -0.02
C VAL A 218 -7.27 16.54 0.74
N GLY A 219 -7.93 17.49 0.08
CA GLY A 219 -8.93 18.37 0.69
C GLY A 219 -8.33 19.40 1.64
N ARG A 220 -7.22 20.02 1.24
CA ARG A 220 -6.53 21.11 1.96
C ARG A 220 -6.64 22.40 1.17
N LYS A 221 -6.55 23.55 1.85
CA LYS A 221 -6.61 24.88 1.20
C LYS A 221 -5.31 25.25 0.50
N PHE A 222 -4.18 24.89 1.10
CA PHE A 222 -2.87 25.34 0.65
C PHE A 222 -1.87 24.19 0.59
N ALA A 223 -1.03 24.22 -0.45
CA ALA A 223 0.10 23.34 -0.63
C ALA A 223 1.32 24.16 -1.08
N VAL A 224 2.51 23.76 -0.64
CA VAL A 224 3.78 24.39 -1.00
C VAL A 224 4.76 23.30 -1.42
N ALA A 225 5.11 23.28 -2.70
CA ALA A 225 5.99 22.29 -3.29
C ALA A 225 7.46 22.60 -2.95
N VAL A 226 8.20 21.57 -2.52
CA VAL A 226 9.59 21.68 -2.06
C VAL A 226 10.49 20.62 -2.70
N THR A 227 11.81 20.77 -2.56
CA THR A 227 12.80 19.91 -3.25
C THR A 227 12.74 18.44 -2.89
N ASN A 228 12.34 18.07 -1.68
CA ASN A 228 12.18 16.68 -1.21
C ASN A 228 11.36 16.62 0.09
N GLY A 229 10.99 15.40 0.51
CA GLY A 229 10.22 15.19 1.76
C GLY A 229 10.95 15.64 3.02
N THR A 230 12.27 15.52 3.08
CA THR A 230 13.06 16.03 4.22
C THR A 230 12.95 17.54 4.33
N ALA A 231 13.08 18.27 3.22
CA ALA A 231 12.88 19.72 3.18
C ALA A 231 11.46 20.12 3.60
N ALA A 232 10.45 19.29 3.31
CA ALA A 232 9.08 19.53 3.76
C ALA A 232 8.97 19.49 5.28
N ILE A 233 9.59 18.48 5.91
CA ILE A 233 9.66 18.35 7.38
C ILE A 233 10.46 19.49 8.00
N ASP A 234 11.62 19.83 7.43
CA ASP A 234 12.48 20.90 7.93
C ASP A 234 11.73 22.24 7.98
N ILE A 235 11.04 22.59 6.89
CA ILE A 235 10.24 23.82 6.79
C ILE A 235 9.01 23.75 7.71
N ALA A 236 8.36 22.59 7.85
CA ALA A 236 7.20 22.44 8.73
C ALA A 236 7.57 22.72 10.20
N ILE A 237 8.68 22.14 10.69
CA ILE A 237 9.16 22.34 12.06
C ILE A 237 9.50 23.82 12.31
N ASP A 238 10.22 24.45 11.39
CA ASP A 238 10.60 25.87 11.50
C ASP A 238 9.38 26.80 11.40
N ALA A 239 8.43 26.53 10.50
CA ALA A 239 7.20 27.30 10.36
C ALA A 239 6.33 27.22 11.64
N LEU A 240 6.33 26.08 12.33
CA LEU A 240 5.66 25.94 13.63
C LEU A 240 6.40 26.65 14.77
N GLY A 241 7.61 27.17 14.52
CA GLY A 241 8.42 27.89 15.50
C GLY A 241 9.00 26.97 16.58
N ILE A 242 9.23 25.70 16.24
CA ILE A 242 9.86 24.73 17.14
C ILE A 242 11.37 25.00 17.16
N GLY A 243 11.95 25.14 18.35
CA GLY A 243 13.34 25.52 18.50
C GLY A 243 13.99 25.03 19.81
N PRO A 244 15.08 25.68 20.25
CA PRO A 244 15.87 25.23 21.38
C PRO A 244 15.04 25.02 22.65
N GLY A 245 15.11 23.81 23.20
CA GLY A 245 14.43 23.44 24.45
C GLY A 245 12.98 22.96 24.31
N ASP A 246 12.39 23.03 23.11
CA ASP A 246 11.12 22.37 22.81
C ASP A 246 11.30 20.85 22.66
N GLU A 247 10.25 20.09 22.93
CA GLU A 247 10.18 18.66 22.69
C GLU A 247 9.18 18.34 21.57
N VAL A 248 9.55 17.41 20.68
CA VAL A 248 8.66 16.89 19.64
C VAL A 248 8.54 15.39 19.82
N ILE A 249 7.32 14.90 20.07
CA ILE A 249 7.05 13.47 20.21
C ILE A 249 6.89 12.85 18.83
N LEU A 250 7.57 11.73 18.55
CA LEU A 250 7.54 11.06 17.24
C LEU A 250 7.83 9.55 17.37
N PRO A 251 7.51 8.72 16.36
CA PRO A 251 7.89 7.30 16.39
C PRO A 251 9.40 7.08 16.47
N ALA A 252 9.81 6.05 17.20
CA ALA A 252 11.18 5.51 17.16
C ALA A 252 11.47 4.82 15.82
N LEU A 253 10.46 4.16 15.24
CA LEU A 253 10.53 3.50 13.94
C LEU A 253 10.08 4.46 12.84
N THR A 254 11.03 5.16 12.23
CA THR A 254 10.79 6.05 11.07
C THR A 254 12.11 6.33 10.33
N ILE A 255 12.03 7.01 9.18
CA ILE A 255 13.21 7.55 8.50
C ILE A 255 13.82 8.70 9.29
N ILE A 256 15.16 8.78 9.28
CA ILE A 256 15.93 9.78 10.04
C ILE A 256 15.55 11.24 9.72
N SER A 257 14.99 11.51 8.53
CA SER A 257 14.52 12.84 8.14
C SER A 257 13.56 13.46 9.16
N CYS A 258 12.72 12.66 9.81
CA CYS A 258 11.80 13.11 10.86
C CYS A 258 12.51 13.73 12.08
N VAL A 259 13.74 13.27 12.37
CA VAL A 259 14.52 13.69 13.55
C VAL A 259 15.46 14.85 13.22
N THR A 260 15.97 14.90 11.99
CA THR A 260 17.11 15.76 11.64
C THR A 260 16.90 17.24 11.96
N GLN A 261 15.76 17.83 11.57
CA GLN A 261 15.52 19.24 11.87
C GLN A 261 15.25 19.49 13.35
N ILE A 262 14.55 18.58 14.04
CA ILE A 262 14.32 18.69 15.49
C ILE A 262 15.68 18.83 16.19
N ALA A 263 16.64 17.96 15.85
CA ALA A 263 17.99 18.03 16.41
C ALA A 263 18.76 19.29 15.97
N ARG A 264 18.69 19.67 14.67
CA ARG A 264 19.41 20.83 14.13
C ARG A 264 18.94 22.16 14.70
N CYS A 265 17.65 22.32 14.98
CA CYS A 265 17.11 23.54 15.58
C CYS A 265 17.27 23.58 17.11
N GLY A 266 17.87 22.54 17.73
CA GLY A 266 18.10 22.46 19.17
C GLY A 266 16.89 21.99 19.99
N ALA A 267 15.83 21.54 19.33
CA ALA A 267 14.72 20.85 19.97
C ALA A 267 15.11 19.40 20.31
N VAL A 268 14.31 18.74 21.14
CA VAL A 268 14.55 17.40 21.64
C VAL A 268 13.55 16.41 21.00
N PRO A 269 14.02 15.42 20.23
CA PRO A 269 13.17 14.34 19.76
C PRO A 269 12.82 13.41 20.93
N VAL A 270 11.52 13.23 21.20
CA VAL A 270 11.00 12.34 22.24
C VAL A 270 10.35 11.13 21.56
N VAL A 271 11.07 10.02 21.51
CA VAL A 271 10.63 8.85 20.77
C VAL A 271 9.57 8.03 21.51
N VAL A 272 8.61 7.52 20.74
CA VAL A 272 7.56 6.58 21.16
C VAL A 272 7.72 5.28 20.37
N ASP A 273 7.60 4.15 21.07
CA ASP A 273 7.73 2.83 20.45
C ASP A 273 6.56 2.54 19.47
N CYS A 274 6.74 1.56 18.60
CA CYS A 274 5.70 1.19 17.63
C CYS A 274 4.74 0.11 18.17
N ASP A 275 3.51 0.11 17.66
CA ASP A 275 2.58 -1.01 17.82
C ASP A 275 2.79 -2.07 16.73
N ALA A 276 1.91 -3.09 16.69
CA ALA A 276 1.97 -4.17 15.71
C ALA A 276 1.74 -3.72 14.26
N SER A 277 1.25 -2.49 14.03
CA SER A 277 1.10 -1.89 12.70
C SER A 277 2.36 -1.18 12.21
N PHE A 278 3.44 -1.16 13.03
CA PHE A 278 4.68 -0.40 12.82
C PHE A 278 4.54 1.12 12.96
N ASN A 279 3.33 1.65 13.17
CA ASN A 279 3.13 3.05 13.52
C ASN A 279 3.40 3.28 15.01
N MET A 280 3.55 4.54 15.41
CA MET A 280 3.70 4.89 16.83
C MET A 280 2.51 4.39 17.66
N ASP A 281 2.78 3.76 18.80
CA ASP A 281 1.73 3.35 19.73
C ASP A 281 1.13 4.60 20.42
N ALA A 282 -0.09 4.93 20.02
CA ALA A 282 -0.80 6.10 20.54
C ALA A 282 -1.07 6.02 22.04
N ALA A 283 -1.11 4.83 22.64
CA ALA A 283 -1.31 4.65 24.07
C ALA A 283 -0.08 5.11 24.89
N LEU A 284 1.10 5.15 24.29
CA LEU A 284 2.34 5.54 24.97
C LEU A 284 2.59 7.05 24.92
N ILE A 285 1.94 7.79 24.01
CA ILE A 285 2.17 9.23 23.77
C ILE A 285 1.94 10.06 25.02
N GLU A 286 0.79 9.88 25.68
CA GLU A 286 0.36 10.77 26.78
C GLU A 286 1.37 10.78 27.94
N SER A 287 2.00 9.63 28.22
CA SER A 287 3.04 9.49 29.25
C SER A 287 4.35 10.23 28.95
N LYS A 288 4.56 10.62 27.69
CA LYS A 288 5.75 11.33 27.21
C LYS A 288 5.56 12.84 27.15
N ILE A 289 4.33 13.34 27.36
CA ILE A 289 4.03 14.77 27.29
C ILE A 289 4.58 15.45 28.55
N THR A 290 5.35 16.52 28.33
CA THR A 290 5.91 17.40 29.37
C THR A 290 5.53 18.85 29.10
N PRO A 291 5.81 19.79 30.02
CA PRO A 291 5.64 21.22 29.75
C PRO A 291 6.48 21.77 28.58
N LYS A 292 7.49 21.02 28.12
CA LYS A 292 8.32 21.38 26.95
C LYS A 292 7.78 20.82 25.65
N THR A 293 6.84 19.89 25.69
CA THR A 293 6.27 19.29 24.49
C THR A 293 5.54 20.34 23.68
N LYS A 294 5.99 20.54 22.43
CA LYS A 294 5.44 21.54 21.52
C LYS A 294 4.61 20.91 20.42
N ALA A 295 5.00 19.72 19.97
CA ALA A 295 4.33 19.05 18.87
C ALA A 295 4.36 17.52 19.01
N ILE A 296 3.42 16.88 18.31
CA ILE A 296 3.45 15.46 17.97
C ILE A 296 3.68 15.38 16.45
N MET A 297 4.64 14.56 16.03
CA MET A 297 4.83 14.18 14.63
C MET A 297 4.29 12.76 14.43
N ALA A 298 3.14 12.66 13.77
CA ALA A 298 2.56 11.39 13.39
C ALA A 298 3.13 10.97 12.03
N VAL A 299 3.77 9.81 11.95
CA VAL A 299 4.29 9.25 10.69
C VAL A 299 3.45 8.04 10.31
N HIS A 300 3.08 7.96 9.04
CA HIS A 300 2.36 6.81 8.48
C HIS A 300 3.32 5.83 7.84
N ILE A 301 3.59 4.71 8.53
CA ILE A 301 4.60 3.73 8.11
C ILE A 301 3.95 2.64 7.24
N TYR A 302 4.50 2.47 6.04
CA TYR A 302 4.23 1.39 5.07
C TYR A 302 2.78 1.16 4.64
N HIS A 303 1.99 0.43 5.45
CA HIS A 303 0.75 -0.23 4.99
C HIS A 303 -0.51 0.37 5.60
N PHE A 304 -0.44 0.87 6.83
CA PHE A 304 -1.60 1.32 7.58
C PHE A 304 -1.40 2.75 8.09
N PRO A 305 -2.44 3.59 8.08
CA PRO A 305 -2.38 4.88 8.75
C PRO A 305 -2.16 4.70 10.26
N ALA A 306 -1.45 5.65 10.87
CA ALA A 306 -1.35 5.75 12.33
C ALA A 306 -2.74 5.98 12.96
N GLU A 307 -2.89 5.72 14.26
CA GLU A 307 -4.15 5.89 14.99
C GLU A 307 -4.48 7.37 15.23
N MET A 308 -4.89 8.04 14.15
CA MET A 308 -5.01 9.50 14.10
C MET A 308 -6.09 10.05 15.02
N ALA A 309 -7.16 9.30 15.31
CA ALA A 309 -8.19 9.81 16.22
C ALA A 309 -7.63 10.04 17.62
N LYS A 310 -6.83 9.10 18.15
CA LYS A 310 -6.19 9.27 19.46
C LYS A 310 -5.11 10.36 19.45
N ILE A 311 -4.32 10.44 18.39
CA ILE A 311 -3.28 11.46 18.25
C ILE A 311 -3.89 12.87 18.22
N LEU A 312 -4.96 13.06 17.44
CA LEU A 312 -5.70 14.34 17.37
C LEU A 312 -6.34 14.71 18.72
N GLU A 313 -6.92 13.75 19.42
CA GLU A 313 -7.46 13.93 20.77
C GLU A 313 -6.38 14.44 21.74
N LEU A 314 -5.20 13.81 21.74
CA LEU A 314 -4.08 14.22 22.60
C LEU A 314 -3.53 15.59 22.21
N ALA A 315 -3.34 15.84 20.92
CA ALA A 315 -2.88 17.15 20.45
C ALA A 315 -3.83 18.28 20.88
N ALA A 316 -5.15 18.07 20.74
CA ALA A 316 -6.16 19.02 21.19
C ALA A 316 -6.18 19.20 22.72
N LYS A 317 -6.17 18.10 23.48
CA LYS A 317 -6.20 18.09 24.95
C LYS A 317 -5.04 18.88 25.55
N TYR A 318 -3.84 18.72 24.99
CA TYR A 318 -2.61 19.35 25.48
C TYR A 318 -2.19 20.60 24.70
N LYS A 319 -3.00 21.05 23.73
CA LYS A 319 -2.71 22.21 22.87
C LYS A 319 -1.37 22.11 22.13
N LEU A 320 -1.04 20.89 21.70
CA LEU A 320 0.17 20.60 20.94
C LEU A 320 -0.08 20.80 19.46
N LYS A 321 0.97 21.18 18.72
CA LYS A 321 0.95 21.18 17.26
C LYS A 321 1.02 19.76 16.72
N LEU A 322 0.39 19.52 15.58
CA LEU A 322 0.45 18.24 14.87
C LEU A 322 1.17 18.40 13.54
N ILE A 323 2.26 17.65 13.38
CA ILE A 323 2.92 17.43 12.09
C ILE A 323 2.51 16.04 11.62
N GLU A 324 1.89 15.95 10.45
CA GLU A 324 1.54 14.66 9.84
C GLU A 324 2.51 14.37 8.69
N ASP A 325 3.34 13.34 8.83
CA ASP A 325 4.15 12.83 7.73
C ASP A 325 3.41 11.71 6.98
N ALA A 326 2.90 12.06 5.81
CA ALA A 326 2.18 11.19 4.90
C ALA A 326 3.05 10.72 3.72
N ALA A 327 4.37 10.81 3.83
CA ALA A 327 5.32 10.48 2.75
C ALA A 327 5.10 9.10 2.12
N GLU A 328 4.69 8.09 2.90
CA GLU A 328 4.58 6.72 2.41
C GLU A 328 3.17 6.31 2.01
N LEU A 329 2.13 7.09 2.33
CA LEU A 329 0.73 6.68 2.12
C LEU A 329 -0.09 7.73 1.36
N ILE A 330 0.50 8.35 0.34
CA ILE A 330 -0.20 9.29 -0.55
C ILE A 330 -1.41 8.60 -1.19
N GLY A 331 -2.59 9.23 -1.07
CA GLY A 331 -3.84 8.73 -1.63
C GLY A 331 -4.65 7.80 -0.72
N PHE A 332 -4.09 7.33 0.40
CA PHE A 332 -4.80 6.53 1.39
C PHE A 332 -5.74 7.38 2.25
N THR A 333 -6.59 6.72 3.03
CA THR A 333 -7.56 7.38 3.91
C THR A 333 -7.57 6.79 5.31
N TYR A 334 -7.87 7.62 6.30
CA TYR A 334 -8.22 7.23 7.66
C TYR A 334 -9.63 7.73 7.96
N LYS A 335 -10.56 6.81 8.28
CA LYS A 335 -11.98 7.11 8.55
C LYS A 335 -12.62 8.00 7.45
N GLY A 336 -12.33 7.71 6.19
CA GLY A 336 -12.88 8.41 5.01
C GLY A 336 -12.23 9.74 4.66
N LYS A 337 -11.27 10.22 5.47
CA LYS A 337 -10.50 11.44 5.20
C LYS A 337 -9.10 11.09 4.70
N LYS A 338 -8.62 11.79 3.66
CA LYS A 338 -7.33 11.53 3.00
C LYS A 338 -6.15 11.79 3.93
N LEU A 339 -5.10 10.97 3.87
CA LEU A 339 -3.85 11.28 4.55
C LEU A 339 -3.17 12.49 3.89
N GLY A 340 -2.43 13.25 4.69
CA GLY A 340 -1.91 14.57 4.34
C GLY A 340 -2.86 15.74 4.66
N SER A 341 -3.92 15.50 5.44
CA SER A 341 -4.97 16.49 5.72
C SER A 341 -5.34 16.65 7.21
N PHE A 342 -4.57 16.05 8.11
CA PHE A 342 -4.88 16.01 9.55
C PHE A 342 -4.05 16.97 10.39
N GLY A 343 -2.80 17.27 10.02
CA GLY A 343 -1.91 18.11 10.82
C GLY A 343 -2.29 19.60 10.86
N ASP A 344 -1.68 20.38 11.77
CA ASP A 344 -1.52 21.82 11.55
C ASP A 344 -0.73 22.04 10.24
N VAL A 345 0.27 21.17 10.03
CA VAL A 345 1.02 21.02 8.80
C VAL A 345 1.14 19.53 8.48
N SER A 346 0.94 19.16 7.22
CA SER A 346 1.19 17.80 6.74
C SER A 346 2.29 17.82 5.67
N THR A 347 3.11 16.78 5.62
CA THR A 347 4.23 16.66 4.68
C THR A 347 4.09 15.44 3.80
N MET A 348 4.63 15.53 2.59
CA MET A 348 4.71 14.42 1.64
C MET A 348 6.10 14.33 1.01
N SER A 349 6.42 13.15 0.48
CA SER A 349 7.62 12.88 -0.30
C SER A 349 7.24 12.31 -1.65
N PHE A 350 7.95 12.74 -2.69
CA PHE A 350 7.83 12.25 -4.07
C PHE A 350 9.17 11.69 -4.56
N TYR A 351 9.90 11.00 -3.67
CA TYR A 351 11.12 10.24 -3.98
C TYR A 351 10.78 9.06 -4.92
N PRO A 352 11.73 8.46 -5.68
CA PRO A 352 11.42 7.48 -6.73
C PRO A 352 10.70 6.21 -6.29
N ASN A 353 10.73 5.89 -5.00
CA ASN A 353 10.03 4.72 -4.44
C ASN A 353 8.68 5.04 -3.81
N LYS A 354 8.18 6.28 -3.93
CA LYS A 354 6.88 6.70 -3.40
C LYS A 354 5.77 6.41 -4.41
N HIS A 355 4.52 6.42 -3.93
CA HIS A 355 3.31 6.17 -4.73
C HIS A 355 3.18 7.12 -5.94
N VAL A 356 3.63 8.36 -5.76
CA VAL A 356 3.77 9.38 -6.80
C VAL A 356 5.20 9.90 -6.69
N THR A 357 5.88 10.09 -7.82
CA THR A 357 7.28 10.51 -7.85
C THR A 357 7.51 11.66 -8.81
N THR A 358 8.34 12.61 -8.38
CA THR A 358 8.85 13.71 -9.20
C THR A 358 10.37 13.55 -9.43
N GLY A 359 10.87 12.32 -9.28
CA GLY A 359 12.30 12.01 -9.13
C GLY A 359 12.79 12.38 -7.74
N GLU A 360 12.80 13.67 -7.44
CA GLU A 360 12.96 14.21 -6.08
C GLU A 360 11.86 15.23 -5.85
N GLY A 361 11.24 15.24 -4.67
CA GLY A 361 10.19 16.21 -4.38
C GLY A 361 9.52 16.02 -3.04
N GLY A 362 8.87 17.07 -2.56
CA GLY A 362 8.03 17.04 -1.38
C GLY A 362 6.96 18.13 -1.43
N MET A 363 6.03 18.05 -0.49
CA MET A 363 4.95 19.02 -0.35
C MET A 363 4.73 19.32 1.12
N VAL A 364 4.40 20.57 1.43
CA VAL A 364 3.91 21.00 2.74
C VAL A 364 2.46 21.47 2.58
N LEU A 365 1.53 20.93 3.37
CA LEU A 365 0.09 21.16 3.25
C LEU A 365 -0.48 21.76 4.54
N THR A 366 -1.32 22.77 4.43
CA THR A 366 -1.98 23.40 5.58
C THR A 366 -3.29 24.08 5.20
N ASP A 367 -4.15 24.34 6.18
CA ASP A 367 -5.36 25.16 6.03
C ASP A 367 -5.21 26.57 6.64
N ASP A 368 -4.09 26.83 7.32
CA ASP A 368 -3.80 28.11 7.96
C ASP A 368 -3.03 29.02 6.99
N GLU A 369 -3.64 30.16 6.63
CA GLU A 369 -3.06 31.12 5.69
C GLU A 369 -1.76 31.77 6.22
N ALA A 370 -1.65 31.98 7.53
CA ALA A 370 -0.46 32.53 8.14
C ALA A 370 0.70 31.52 8.09
N LEU A 371 0.43 30.24 8.37
CA LEU A 371 1.42 29.17 8.17
C LEU A 371 1.81 29.02 6.71
N TYR A 372 0.84 29.04 5.79
CA TYR A 372 1.09 28.97 4.35
C TYR A 372 2.08 30.06 3.89
N LYS A 373 1.82 31.33 4.24
CA LYS A 373 2.73 32.44 3.92
C LYS A 373 4.11 32.24 4.53
N LYS A 374 4.18 31.78 5.79
CA LYS A 374 5.44 31.44 6.47
C LYS A 374 6.25 30.41 5.67
N ILE A 375 5.61 29.32 5.29
CA ILE A 375 6.19 28.17 4.58
C ILE A 375 6.68 28.60 3.20
N GLU A 376 5.87 29.35 2.45
CA GLU A 376 6.21 29.85 1.11
C GLU A 376 7.48 30.72 1.14
N MET A 377 7.56 31.63 2.11
CA MET A 377 8.73 32.48 2.31
C MET A 377 9.97 31.66 2.71
N ARG A 378 9.86 30.75 3.69
CA ARG A 378 10.97 29.89 4.14
C ARG A 378 11.53 29.02 3.04
N ARG A 379 10.67 28.45 2.18
CA ARG A 379 11.11 27.67 1.02
C ARG A 379 12.00 28.48 0.06
N ASN A 380 11.75 29.78 -0.02
CA ASN A 380 12.31 30.69 -1.02
C ASN A 380 13.13 31.82 -0.39
N LEU A 381 14.10 31.45 0.45
CA LEU A 381 15.11 32.36 1.02
C LEU A 381 14.53 33.54 1.81
N CYS A 382 13.26 33.47 2.23
CA CYS A 382 12.54 34.57 2.88
C CYS A 382 12.56 35.87 2.06
N PHE A 383 12.38 35.76 0.74
CA PHE A 383 12.12 36.92 -0.11
C PHE A 383 10.73 37.51 0.18
N GLU A 384 10.66 38.81 0.48
CA GLU A 384 9.41 39.50 0.83
C GLU A 384 9.16 40.77 -0.02
N PRO A 385 7.92 41.07 -0.42
CA PRO A 385 7.56 42.39 -0.93
C PRO A 385 7.53 43.45 0.18
N PRO A 386 7.67 44.75 -0.14
CA PRO A 386 7.98 45.30 -1.46
C PRO A 386 9.48 45.26 -1.80
N ARG A 387 10.35 44.94 -0.84
CA ARG A 387 11.81 44.96 -1.00
C ARG A 387 12.36 43.54 -1.10
N ARG A 388 12.24 42.92 -2.28
CA ARG A 388 12.60 41.52 -2.52
C ARG A 388 13.96 41.12 -1.95
N PHE A 389 15.01 41.93 -2.11
CA PHE A 389 16.37 41.58 -1.68
C PHE A 389 16.75 42.03 -0.26
N VAL A 390 15.78 42.41 0.57
CA VAL A 390 16.00 42.71 1.98
C VAL A 390 15.45 41.56 2.81
N HIS A 391 16.34 40.82 3.46
CA HIS A 391 16.00 39.65 4.27
C HIS A 391 15.93 40.02 5.75
N LYS A 392 14.82 39.69 6.40
CA LYS A 392 14.62 39.87 7.85
C LYS A 392 14.70 38.56 8.64
N GLU A 393 14.46 37.45 7.95
CA GLU A 393 14.48 36.10 8.49
C GLU A 393 15.35 35.22 7.62
N LEU A 394 15.80 34.09 8.19
CA LEU A 394 16.53 33.06 7.48
C LEU A 394 15.53 32.04 6.91
N GLY A 395 15.86 31.50 5.74
CA GLY A 395 15.11 30.44 5.09
C GLY A 395 16.04 29.55 4.29
N TRP A 396 15.45 28.70 3.45
CA TRP A 396 16.15 27.74 2.60
C TRP A 396 16.01 28.07 1.14
N ASN A 397 16.84 27.45 0.32
CA ASN A 397 16.56 27.28 -1.11
C ASN A 397 16.04 25.86 -1.33
N CYS A 398 14.76 25.65 -1.04
CA CYS A 398 14.11 24.36 -1.15
C CYS A 398 12.97 24.39 -2.18
N ARG A 399 13.08 25.24 -3.19
CA ARG A 399 12.04 25.36 -4.22
C ARG A 399 12.05 24.15 -5.15
N MET A 400 10.89 23.52 -5.33
CA MET A 400 10.69 22.53 -6.38
C MET A 400 10.85 23.20 -7.75
N SER A 401 11.58 22.55 -8.65
CA SER A 401 11.68 22.95 -10.05
C SER A 401 10.41 22.64 -10.84
N ASN A 402 10.17 23.38 -11.90
CA ASN A 402 9.08 23.14 -12.84
C ASN A 402 9.24 21.80 -13.56
N LEU A 403 10.48 21.31 -13.74
CA LEU A 403 10.76 19.95 -14.22
C LEU A 403 10.26 18.88 -13.25
N GLN A 404 10.55 19.02 -11.96
CA GLN A 404 10.04 18.10 -10.93
C GLN A 404 8.51 18.12 -10.89
N ALA A 405 7.90 19.31 -10.85
CA ALA A 405 6.44 19.43 -10.79
C ALA A 405 5.70 18.97 -12.07
N ALA A 406 6.42 18.88 -13.19
CA ALA A 406 5.91 18.38 -14.47
C ALA A 406 5.94 16.84 -14.57
N CYS A 407 6.84 16.20 -13.83
CA CYS A 407 6.94 14.76 -13.69
C CYS A 407 5.78 14.26 -12.81
#